data_AF-A0A6N8EBH0-F1
#
_entry.id   AF-A0A6N8EBH0-F1
#
_cell.length_a   1.000
_cell.length_b   1.000
_cell.length_c   1.000
_cell.angle_alpha   90.00
_cell.angle_beta   90.00
_cell.angle_gamma   90.00
#
_symmetry.space_group_name_H-M   'P 1'
#
loop_
_entity.id
_entity.type
_entity.pdbx_description
1 polymer ?
#
loop_
_entity_poly.entity_id
_entity_poly.type
_entity_poly.pdbx_seq_one_letter_code
_entity_poly.pdbx_strand_id
1 'polypeptide(L)'
;MKSLQSALILSASALVLSLVAIGLQVSPLHKHEDDRAAFSAAQESSVEGVRTVRSEIPAPASEVTAGATTERLLDAQAGRIEELERRLAQITRVMRASGLDAAAPLLSGPPGSEPLLTTLGEQYATRARFEENRQRLGERAAAMRERDLETYGQSDFQRLTELSQQARPKRGNETQAERAERESALNSLMTNYPESWATSVAIAEQALDAAMNRNTQSAEQYYESLVSTSPHSEVVTEQGIDAIPTLQTYLARQYIQEGRTAEASAILDALSTQSDRLIIEPNAMGEPTTQPVSEIVNDLRERLSTGQ
;
A
#
# COMPACT_ATOMS: atom_id res chain seq x y z
N MET A 1 -34.13 -12.85 -28.91
CA MET A 1 -32.85 -12.84 -28.18
C MET A 1 -32.59 -11.51 -27.44
N LYS A 2 -33.59 -10.92 -26.76
CA LYS A 2 -33.44 -9.66 -25.99
C LYS A 2 -33.83 -9.78 -24.50
N SER A 3 -34.16 -10.99 -24.02
CA SER A 3 -34.64 -11.23 -22.63
C SER A 3 -33.58 -11.75 -21.65
N LEU A 4 -32.44 -12.25 -22.13
CA LEU A 4 -31.36 -12.80 -21.28
C LEU A 4 -30.42 -11.71 -20.73
N GLN A 5 -30.20 -10.63 -21.49
CA GLN A 5 -29.32 -9.53 -21.07
C GLN A 5 -29.95 -8.66 -19.97
N SER A 6 -31.28 -8.49 -19.96
CA SER A 6 -31.98 -7.74 -18.92
C SER A 6 -32.05 -8.50 -17.59
N ALA A 7 -32.08 -9.85 -17.61
CA ALA A 7 -32.01 -10.67 -16.39
C ALA A 7 -30.61 -10.64 -15.75
N LEU A 8 -29.55 -10.61 -16.55
CA LEU A 8 -28.17 -10.49 -16.07
C LEU A 8 -27.90 -9.14 -15.38
N ILE A 9 -28.41 -8.04 -15.94
CA ILE A 9 -28.20 -6.68 -15.38
C ILE A 9 -28.97 -6.49 -14.06
N LEU A 10 -30.18 -7.06 -13.93
CA LEU A 10 -30.91 -7.05 -12.65
C LEU A 10 -30.23 -7.93 -11.58
N SER A 11 -29.58 -9.02 -11.97
CA SER A 11 -28.88 -9.91 -11.01
C SER A 11 -27.59 -9.31 -10.45
N ALA A 12 -26.84 -8.57 -11.27
CA ALA A 12 -25.60 -7.92 -10.86
C ALA A 12 -25.86 -6.75 -9.89
N SER A 13 -26.94 -6.00 -10.10
CA SER A 13 -27.32 -4.88 -9.24
C SER A 13 -27.84 -5.35 -7.87
N ALA A 14 -28.52 -6.50 -7.80
CA ALA A 14 -28.89 -7.14 -6.53
C ALA A 14 -27.67 -7.65 -5.74
N LEU A 15 -26.62 -8.11 -6.43
CA LEU A 15 -25.39 -8.62 -5.80
C LEU A 15 -24.55 -7.49 -5.19
N VAL A 16 -24.46 -6.35 -5.87
CA VAL A 16 -23.78 -5.14 -5.34
C VAL A 16 -24.52 -4.57 -4.12
N LEU A 17 -25.86 -4.51 -4.15
CA LEU A 17 -26.66 -4.05 -3.00
C LEU A 17 -26.58 -5.00 -1.81
N SER A 18 -26.49 -6.32 -2.05
CA SER A 18 -26.31 -7.32 -0.99
C SER A 18 -24.93 -7.25 -0.33
N LEU A 19 -23.87 -6.93 -1.08
CA LEU A 19 -22.51 -6.78 -0.53
C LEU A 19 -22.35 -5.50 0.31
N VAL A 20 -23.01 -4.41 -0.07
CA VAL A 20 -23.05 -3.16 0.72
C VAL A 20 -23.81 -3.35 2.04
N ALA A 21 -24.91 -4.13 2.03
CA ALA A 21 -25.66 -4.44 3.24
C ALA A 21 -24.87 -5.34 4.23
N ILE A 22 -24.01 -6.23 3.72
CA ILE A 22 -23.13 -7.06 4.55
C ILE A 22 -21.95 -6.25 5.10
N GLY A 23 -21.39 -5.32 4.34
CA GLY A 23 -20.32 -4.42 4.81
C GLY A 23 -20.75 -3.50 5.96
N LEU A 24 -22.02 -3.07 5.99
CA LEU A 24 -22.57 -2.23 7.06
C LEU A 24 -22.88 -2.99 8.36
N GLN A 25 -23.04 -4.31 8.33
CA GLN A 25 -23.36 -5.11 9.53
C GLN A 25 -22.13 -5.64 10.28
N VAL A 26 -20.92 -5.49 9.72
CA VAL A 26 -19.66 -6.01 10.31
C VAL A 26 -18.77 -4.90 10.89
N SER A 27 -19.27 -3.67 11.02
CA SER A 27 -18.58 -2.60 11.75
C SER A 27 -19.02 -2.54 13.23
N PRO A 28 -18.22 -3.03 14.20
CA PRO A 28 -18.39 -2.63 15.58
C PRO A 28 -17.78 -1.23 15.76
N LEU A 29 -18.63 -0.20 15.68
CA LEU A 29 -18.30 1.16 16.06
C LEU A 29 -18.21 1.26 17.61
N HIS A 30 -16.99 1.29 18.13
CA HIS A 30 -16.59 1.93 19.39
C HIS A 30 -15.40 2.81 19.00
N LYS A 31 -15.27 4.10 19.30
CA LYS A 31 -15.69 5.01 20.38
C LYS A 31 -15.19 6.39 19.84
N HIS A 32 -15.85 7.54 19.89
CA HIS A 32 -16.03 8.42 21.04
C HIS A 32 -16.40 9.78 20.42
N GLU A 33 -17.62 10.27 20.61
CA GLU A 33 -17.90 11.71 20.59
C GLU A 33 -18.87 12.01 21.75
N ASP A 34 -18.73 13.22 22.28
CA ASP A 34 -19.39 13.83 23.45
C ASP A 34 -18.81 13.48 24.84
N ASP A 35 -17.84 14.27 25.30
CA ASP A 35 -18.18 15.47 26.08
C ASP A 35 -16.98 16.40 26.32
N ARG A 36 -17.20 17.70 26.08
CA ARG A 36 -16.27 18.80 26.26
C ARG A 36 -16.64 19.54 27.56
N ALA A 37 -15.62 19.95 28.32
CA ALA A 37 -15.66 20.94 29.42
C ALA A 37 -16.39 20.46 30.70
N ALA A 38 -15.96 20.72 31.93
CA ALA A 38 -15.20 21.84 32.48
C ALA A 38 -14.73 21.54 33.93
N PHE A 39 -13.87 22.42 34.47
CA PHE A 39 -13.57 22.67 35.90
C PHE A 39 -12.52 21.81 36.63
N SER A 40 -11.31 22.38 36.67
CA SER A 40 -10.50 22.68 37.87
C SER A 40 -10.95 22.10 39.23
N ALA A 41 -10.02 21.49 39.97
CA ALA A 41 -9.41 22.07 41.17
C ALA A 41 -8.45 21.07 41.83
N ALA A 42 -7.47 21.64 42.53
CA ALA A 42 -6.51 21.02 43.43
C ALA A 42 -7.10 19.94 44.35
N GLN A 43 -6.25 19.01 44.83
CA GLN A 43 -5.87 18.94 46.25
C GLN A 43 -4.86 17.80 46.53
N GLU A 44 -3.88 18.13 47.37
CA GLU A 44 -2.79 17.31 47.90
C GLU A 44 -3.21 16.25 48.94
N SER A 45 -2.20 15.46 49.37
CA SER A 45 -2.06 14.71 50.64
C SER A 45 -2.75 13.33 50.67
N SER A 46 -2.32 12.30 51.40
CA SER A 46 -1.34 12.11 52.49
C SER A 46 -1.19 10.57 52.66
N VAL A 47 0.01 9.99 52.72
CA VAL A 47 0.70 9.52 53.96
C VAL A 47 0.26 8.16 54.54
N GLU A 48 1.26 7.26 54.59
CA GLU A 48 1.63 6.21 55.58
C GLU A 48 0.68 5.12 56.07
N GLY A 49 1.24 3.90 56.19
CA GLY A 49 0.67 2.84 57.02
C GLY A 49 1.40 1.48 56.94
N VAL A 50 2.59 1.40 57.52
CA VAL A 50 3.41 0.19 57.75
C VAL A 50 2.75 -0.79 58.74
N ARG A 51 2.76 -2.12 58.47
CA ARG A 51 3.21 -3.20 59.42
C ARG A 51 3.03 -4.65 58.94
N THR A 52 4.17 -5.28 58.65
CA THR A 52 4.72 -6.56 59.17
C THR A 52 3.94 -7.90 59.19
N VAL A 53 4.56 -8.87 58.49
CA VAL A 53 5.01 -10.22 58.92
C VAL A 53 3.97 -11.32 59.19
N ARG A 54 4.03 -12.42 58.39
CA ARG A 54 4.32 -13.78 58.89
C ARG A 54 4.65 -14.76 57.75
N SER A 55 5.72 -15.51 57.98
CA SER A 55 6.26 -16.64 57.21
C SER A 55 5.27 -17.81 57.12
N GLU A 56 5.21 -18.48 55.97
CA GLU A 56 5.26 -19.95 55.88
C GLU A 56 5.43 -20.39 54.42
N ILE A 57 6.61 -20.94 54.11
CA ILE A 57 6.76 -21.96 53.07
C ILE A 57 6.39 -23.28 53.74
N PRO A 58 5.55 -24.10 53.10
CA PRO A 58 6.06 -25.41 52.72
C PRO A 58 5.64 -25.77 51.30
N ALA A 59 6.61 -26.12 50.46
CA ALA A 59 6.36 -27.17 49.47
C ALA A 59 6.20 -28.49 50.25
N PRO A 60 5.29 -29.37 49.82
CA PRO A 60 5.80 -30.48 49.03
C PRO A 60 4.95 -30.78 47.81
N ALA A 61 5.59 -31.47 46.88
CA ALA A 61 5.08 -31.97 45.62
C ALA A 61 3.62 -32.49 45.69
N SER A 62 2.84 -32.11 44.68
CA SER A 62 1.71 -32.91 44.22
C SER A 62 1.69 -32.80 42.70
N GLU A 63 2.06 -33.91 42.08
CA GLU A 63 1.89 -34.22 40.67
C GLU A 63 0.41 -34.16 40.28
N VAL A 64 -0.14 -32.98 40.01
CA VAL A 64 -1.49 -32.84 39.41
C VAL A 64 -1.54 -31.61 38.51
N THR A 65 -0.68 -31.54 37.49
CA THR A 65 -0.73 -30.38 36.55
C THR A 65 -0.20 -30.71 35.15
N ALA A 66 -0.30 -31.97 34.70
CA ALA A 66 -0.17 -32.26 33.27
C ALA A 66 -1.55 -32.35 32.59
N GLY A 67 -2.50 -33.07 33.22
CA GLY A 67 -3.85 -33.30 32.69
C GLY A 67 -4.74 -32.05 32.60
N ALA A 68 -4.73 -31.20 33.63
CA ALA A 68 -5.58 -30.00 33.69
C ALA A 68 -5.16 -28.90 32.70
N THR A 69 -3.87 -28.84 32.32
CA THR A 69 -3.35 -27.95 31.28
C THR A 69 -3.64 -28.47 29.88
N THR A 70 -3.59 -29.79 29.66
CA THR A 70 -3.97 -30.40 28.38
C THR A 70 -5.47 -30.35 28.15
N GLU A 71 -6.30 -30.57 29.17
CA GLU A 71 -7.76 -30.45 29.08
C GLU A 71 -8.19 -29.02 28.75
N ARG A 72 -7.60 -28.00 29.41
CA ARG A 72 -7.86 -26.59 29.07
C ARG A 72 -7.42 -26.21 27.66
N LEU A 73 -6.34 -26.79 27.14
CA LEU A 73 -5.89 -26.60 25.76
C LEU A 73 -6.80 -27.28 24.76
N LEU A 74 -7.31 -28.49 25.08
CA LEU A 74 -8.26 -29.23 24.26
C LEU A 74 -9.63 -28.55 24.24
N ASP A 75 -10.10 -28.03 25.36
CA ASP A 75 -11.34 -27.24 25.43
C ASP A 75 -11.22 -25.93 24.64
N ALA A 76 -10.07 -25.27 24.71
CA ALA A 76 -9.80 -24.07 23.91
C ALA A 76 -9.72 -24.37 22.40
N GLN A 77 -9.19 -25.54 22.03
CA GLN A 77 -9.20 -26.00 20.63
C GLN A 77 -10.60 -26.39 20.17
N ALA A 78 -11.39 -27.09 20.99
CA ALA A 78 -12.77 -27.44 20.71
C ALA A 78 -13.65 -26.18 20.51
N GLY A 79 -13.47 -25.17 21.36
CA GLY A 79 -14.15 -23.88 21.20
C GLY A 79 -13.79 -23.16 19.90
N ARG A 80 -12.52 -23.20 19.48
CA ARG A 80 -12.10 -22.65 18.17
C ARG A 80 -12.68 -23.43 17.01
N ILE A 81 -12.74 -24.75 17.10
CA ILE A 81 -13.33 -25.61 16.06
C ILE A 81 -14.82 -25.30 15.94
N GLU A 82 -15.56 -25.20 17.05
CA GLU A 82 -16.98 -24.89 17.03
C GLU A 82 -17.25 -23.48 16.48
N GLU A 83 -16.38 -22.50 16.79
CA GLU A 83 -16.48 -21.17 16.21
C GLU A 83 -16.21 -21.17 14.69
N LEU A 84 -15.21 -21.93 14.24
CA LEU A 84 -14.93 -22.10 12.81
C LEU A 84 -16.07 -22.83 12.09
N GLU A 85 -16.68 -23.84 12.71
CA GLU A 85 -17.83 -24.56 12.16
C GLU A 85 -19.07 -23.65 12.05
N ARG A 86 -19.32 -22.82 13.06
CA ARG A 86 -20.41 -21.82 13.00
C ARG A 86 -20.16 -20.81 11.90
N ARG A 87 -18.93 -20.30 11.75
CA ARG A 87 -18.55 -19.38 10.67
C ARG A 87 -18.70 -20.04 9.30
N LEU A 88 -18.27 -21.30 9.14
CA LEU A 88 -18.43 -22.07 7.90
C LEU A 88 -19.91 -22.33 7.57
N ALA A 89 -20.73 -22.68 8.57
CA ALA A 89 -22.16 -22.88 8.38
C ALA A 89 -22.87 -21.57 7.99
N GLN A 90 -22.43 -20.44 8.53
CA GLN A 90 -22.96 -19.11 8.20
C GLN A 90 -22.57 -18.71 6.78
N ILE A 91 -21.31 -18.91 6.38
CA ILE A 91 -20.85 -18.71 5.00
C ILE A 91 -21.62 -19.63 4.04
N THR A 92 -21.81 -20.90 4.38
CA THR A 92 -22.55 -21.88 3.56
C THR A 92 -24.01 -21.48 3.38
N ARG A 93 -24.67 -20.95 4.42
CA ARG A 93 -26.04 -20.42 4.31
C ARG A 93 -26.09 -19.19 3.41
N VAL A 94 -25.12 -18.28 3.52
CA VAL A 94 -25.02 -17.10 2.66
C VAL A 94 -24.77 -17.50 1.20
N MET A 95 -23.89 -18.47 0.94
CA MET A 95 -23.63 -19.01 -0.40
C MET A 95 -24.88 -19.67 -1.03
N ARG A 96 -25.64 -20.44 -0.24
CA ARG A 96 -26.92 -21.01 -0.72
C ARG A 96 -28.01 -19.96 -0.93
N ALA A 97 -28.14 -19.00 -0.01
CA ALA A 97 -29.15 -17.96 -0.10
C ALA A 97 -28.90 -16.98 -1.27
N SER A 98 -27.64 -16.77 -1.64
CA SER A 98 -27.24 -15.96 -2.79
C SER A 98 -27.30 -16.71 -4.13
N GLY A 99 -27.62 -18.01 -4.13
CA GLY A 99 -27.68 -18.82 -5.35
C GLY A 99 -26.30 -19.12 -5.96
N LEU A 100 -25.21 -18.89 -5.23
CA LEU A 100 -23.83 -19.11 -5.66
C LEU A 100 -23.56 -20.59 -5.99
N ASP A 101 -24.22 -21.51 -5.28
CA ASP A 101 -24.18 -22.96 -5.57
C ASP A 101 -24.71 -23.30 -6.97
N ALA A 102 -25.68 -22.54 -7.50
CA ALA A 102 -26.23 -22.73 -8.84
C ALA A 102 -25.35 -22.10 -9.93
N ALA A 103 -24.52 -21.13 -9.58
CA ALA A 103 -23.55 -20.49 -10.46
C ALA A 103 -22.18 -21.20 -10.48
N ALA A 104 -21.92 -22.12 -9.55
CA ALA A 104 -20.67 -22.88 -9.43
C ALA A 104 -20.12 -23.46 -10.75
N PRO A 105 -20.91 -24.11 -11.63
CA PRO A 105 -20.41 -24.63 -12.91
C PRO A 105 -20.08 -23.53 -13.95
N LEU A 106 -20.66 -22.34 -13.81
CA LEU A 106 -20.32 -21.17 -14.64
C LEU A 106 -19.06 -20.48 -14.10
N LEU A 107 -18.81 -20.58 -12.80
CA LEU A 107 -17.67 -20.01 -12.10
C LEU A 107 -16.41 -20.89 -12.17
N SER A 108 -16.54 -22.19 -12.43
CA SER A 108 -15.42 -23.11 -12.66
C SER A 108 -14.79 -22.99 -14.06
N GLY A 109 -15.47 -22.30 -14.99
CA GLY A 109 -15.04 -22.17 -16.38
C GLY A 109 -15.08 -23.49 -17.18
N PRO A 110 -14.98 -23.44 -18.52
CA PRO A 110 -14.75 -24.62 -19.35
C PRO A 110 -13.42 -25.33 -19.02
N PRO A 111 -13.29 -26.64 -19.30
CA PRO A 111 -12.05 -27.37 -19.07
C PRO A 111 -10.89 -26.73 -19.87
N GLY A 112 -9.87 -26.27 -19.14
CA GLY A 112 -8.70 -25.58 -19.71
C GLY A 112 -8.67 -24.05 -19.49
N SER A 113 -9.72 -23.44 -18.94
CA SER A 113 -9.69 -22.05 -18.48
C SER A 113 -9.54 -21.96 -16.96
N GLU A 114 -8.90 -20.90 -16.46
CA GLU A 114 -8.88 -20.63 -15.02
C GLU A 114 -10.30 -20.35 -14.49
N PRO A 115 -10.67 -20.90 -13.32
CA PRO A 115 -11.95 -20.63 -12.69
C PRO A 115 -12.10 -19.13 -12.41
N LEU A 116 -13.27 -18.56 -12.69
CA LEU A 116 -13.58 -17.16 -12.40
C LEU A 116 -13.46 -16.82 -10.91
N LEU A 117 -13.70 -17.80 -10.02
CA LEU A 117 -13.48 -17.60 -8.58
C LEU A 117 -12.00 -17.49 -8.22
N THR A 118 -11.14 -18.21 -8.94
CA THR A 118 -9.68 -18.11 -8.76
C THR A 118 -9.21 -16.74 -9.22
N THR A 119 -9.60 -16.30 -10.42
CA THR A 119 -9.20 -14.99 -10.95
C THR A 119 -9.76 -13.83 -10.12
N LEU A 120 -11.01 -13.90 -9.66
CA LEU A 120 -11.57 -12.91 -8.72
C LEU A 120 -10.84 -12.94 -7.37
N GLY A 121 -10.52 -14.12 -6.83
CA GLY A 121 -9.77 -14.27 -5.59
C GLY A 121 -8.38 -13.65 -5.68
N GLU A 122 -7.67 -13.87 -6.78
CA GLU A 122 -6.36 -13.27 -7.07
C GLU A 122 -6.43 -11.76 -7.23
N GLN A 123 -7.46 -11.24 -7.92
CA GLN A 123 -7.69 -9.80 -8.05
C GLN A 123 -7.94 -9.14 -6.69
N TYR A 124 -8.77 -9.75 -5.83
CA TYR A 124 -9.01 -9.25 -4.47
C TYR A 124 -7.75 -9.30 -3.62
N ALA A 125 -6.98 -10.39 -3.66
CA ALA A 125 -5.73 -10.51 -2.91
C ALA A 125 -4.69 -9.48 -3.36
N THR A 126 -4.59 -9.22 -4.67
CA THR A 126 -3.70 -8.21 -5.24
C THR A 126 -4.09 -6.80 -4.79
N ARG A 127 -5.39 -6.49 -4.83
CA ARG A 127 -5.90 -5.19 -4.35
C ARG A 127 -5.66 -4.99 -2.85
N ALA A 128 -5.88 -6.01 -2.04
CA ALA A 128 -5.65 -5.92 -0.59
C ALA A 128 -4.17 -5.61 -0.27
N ARG A 129 -3.23 -6.32 -0.92
CA ARG A 129 -1.78 -6.07 -0.80
C ARG A 129 -1.39 -4.67 -1.26
N PHE A 130 -2.03 -4.18 -2.33
CA PHE A 130 -1.82 -2.82 -2.82
C PHE A 130 -2.28 -1.77 -1.81
N GLU A 131 -3.47 -1.91 -1.25
CA GLU A 131 -4.02 -0.97 -0.26
C GLU A 131 -3.14 -0.95 1.01
N GLU A 132 -2.69 -2.12 1.48
CA GLU A 132 -1.75 -2.25 2.59
C GLU A 132 -0.40 -1.57 2.29
N ASN A 133 0.20 -1.84 1.13
CA ASN A 133 1.46 -1.19 0.77
C ASN A 133 1.30 0.32 0.62
N ARG A 134 0.19 0.79 0.05
CA ARG A 134 -0.10 2.22 -0.07
C ARG A 134 -0.25 2.89 1.30
N GLN A 135 -0.88 2.24 2.26
CA GLN A 135 -0.95 2.73 3.64
C GLN A 135 0.46 2.85 4.25
N ARG A 136 1.27 1.80 4.13
CA ARG A 136 2.66 1.80 4.62
C ARG A 136 3.50 2.92 4.00
N LEU A 137 3.40 3.11 2.68
CA LEU A 137 4.09 4.18 1.97
C LEU A 137 3.59 5.57 2.41
N GLY A 138 2.28 5.71 2.64
CA GLY A 138 1.67 6.94 3.14
C GLY A 138 2.14 7.32 4.54
N GLU A 139 2.22 6.34 5.46
CA GLU A 139 2.76 6.54 6.81
C GLU A 139 4.23 6.97 6.77
N ARG A 140 5.04 6.32 5.93
CA ARG A 140 6.44 6.70 5.72
C ARG A 140 6.57 8.11 5.15
N ALA A 141 5.78 8.45 4.14
CA ALA A 141 5.75 9.79 3.56
C ALA A 141 5.37 10.86 4.61
N ALA A 142 4.42 10.55 5.50
CA ALA A 142 4.05 11.44 6.60
C ALA A 142 5.21 11.64 7.58
N ALA A 143 5.89 10.56 7.98
CA ALA A 143 7.06 10.63 8.87
C ALA A 143 8.20 11.44 8.25
N MET A 144 8.42 11.33 6.93
CA MET A 144 9.44 12.14 6.25
C MET A 144 9.08 13.62 6.18
N ARG A 145 7.80 13.97 5.99
CA ARG A 145 7.33 15.36 6.09
C ARG A 145 7.47 15.92 7.49
N GLU A 146 7.21 15.11 8.52
CA GLU A 146 7.42 15.51 9.91
C GLU A 146 8.90 15.79 10.18
N ARG A 147 9.82 14.96 9.66
CA ARG A 147 11.26 15.23 9.72
C ARG A 147 11.64 16.53 9.01
N ASP A 148 11.10 16.83 7.84
CA ASP A 148 11.33 18.12 7.17
C ASP A 148 10.85 19.29 8.05
N LEU A 149 9.66 19.16 8.68
CA LEU A 149 9.14 20.17 9.61
C LEU A 149 10.05 20.37 10.84
N GLU A 150 10.56 19.28 11.42
CA GLU A 150 11.51 19.34 12.55
C GLU A 150 12.84 19.98 12.15
N THR A 151 13.32 19.69 10.94
CA THR A 151 14.64 20.14 10.45
C THR A 151 14.63 21.63 10.08
N TYR A 152 13.60 22.09 9.37
CA TYR A 152 13.53 23.45 8.82
C TYR A 152 12.66 24.39 9.67
N GLY A 153 11.85 23.86 10.58
CA GLY A 153 10.88 24.64 11.35
C GLY A 153 9.67 25.06 10.54
N GLN A 154 8.66 25.64 11.22
CA GLN A 154 7.32 25.81 10.66
C GLN A 154 7.24 26.78 9.47
N SER A 155 7.98 27.89 9.48
CA SER A 155 7.95 28.89 8.41
C SER A 155 8.58 28.38 7.12
N ASP A 156 9.77 27.78 7.22
CA ASP A 156 10.47 27.28 6.04
C ASP A 156 9.81 26.01 5.52
N PHE A 157 9.23 25.18 6.40
CA PHE A 157 8.40 24.05 5.99
C PHE A 157 7.16 24.48 5.18
N GLN A 158 6.48 25.55 5.57
CA GLN A 158 5.37 26.09 4.77
C GLN A 158 5.85 26.53 3.39
N ARG A 159 6.94 27.29 3.32
CA ARG A 159 7.53 27.74 2.06
C ARG A 159 7.98 26.57 1.17
N LEU A 160 8.60 25.56 1.75
CA LEU A 160 9.01 24.34 1.08
C LEU A 160 7.80 23.56 0.54
N THR A 161 6.71 23.51 1.30
CA THR A 161 5.45 22.88 0.86
C THR A 161 4.80 23.66 -0.29
N GLU A 162 4.82 24.99 -0.25
CA GLU A 162 4.31 25.83 -1.35
C GLU A 162 5.15 25.66 -2.61
N LEU A 163 6.48 25.70 -2.48
CA LEU A 163 7.39 25.48 -3.60
C LEU A 163 7.24 24.07 -4.17
N SER A 164 7.10 23.05 -3.32
CA SER A 164 6.91 21.67 -3.79
C SER A 164 5.60 21.52 -4.56
N GLN A 165 4.52 22.14 -4.10
CA GLN A 165 3.24 22.18 -4.82
C GLN A 165 3.33 22.92 -6.15
N GLN A 166 4.05 24.04 -6.21
CA GLN A 166 4.28 24.80 -7.45
C GLN A 166 5.16 24.04 -8.45
N ALA A 167 6.12 23.27 -7.95
CA ALA A 167 7.03 22.46 -8.76
C ALA A 167 6.35 21.21 -9.37
N ARG A 168 5.08 20.92 -9.04
CA ARG A 168 4.41 19.71 -9.53
C ARG A 168 3.98 19.83 -10.99
N PRO A 169 4.09 18.74 -11.78
CA PRO A 169 3.56 18.73 -13.13
C PRO A 169 2.04 18.86 -13.11
N LYS A 170 1.50 19.80 -13.89
CA LYS A 170 0.05 19.99 -14.07
C LYS A 170 -0.46 19.05 -15.16
N ARG A 171 -1.58 18.38 -14.92
CA ARG A 171 -2.25 17.54 -15.93
C ARG A 171 -2.92 18.44 -16.99
N GLY A 172 -2.48 18.34 -18.24
CA GLY A 172 -3.10 19.02 -19.39
C GLY A 172 -2.14 19.93 -20.17
N ASN A 173 -2.70 20.83 -20.97
CA ASN A 173 -1.93 21.79 -21.76
C ASN A 173 -1.40 22.92 -20.87
N GLU A 174 -0.24 22.71 -20.28
CA GLU A 174 0.50 23.72 -19.53
C GLU A 174 1.04 24.82 -20.48
N THR A 175 0.85 26.08 -20.10
CA THR A 175 1.43 27.21 -20.83
C THR A 175 2.93 27.32 -20.59
N GLN A 176 3.66 27.99 -21.49
CA GLN A 176 5.10 28.20 -21.31
C GLN A 176 5.43 28.98 -20.03
N ALA A 177 4.57 29.92 -19.63
CA ALA A 177 4.73 30.69 -18.40
C ALA A 177 4.62 29.79 -17.17
N GLU A 178 3.61 28.92 -17.11
CA GLU A 178 3.44 27.98 -16.00
C GLU A 178 4.58 26.97 -15.90
N ARG A 179 5.09 26.50 -17.03
CA ARG A 179 6.27 25.62 -17.05
C ARG A 179 7.50 26.32 -16.48
N ALA A 180 7.73 27.58 -16.85
CA ALA A 180 8.84 28.37 -16.33
C ALA A 180 8.70 28.65 -14.82
N GLU A 181 7.48 28.91 -14.33
CA GLU A 181 7.19 29.05 -12.90
C GLU A 181 7.49 27.75 -12.14
N ARG A 182 7.07 26.60 -12.69
CA ARG A 182 7.33 25.28 -12.13
C ARG A 182 8.82 24.96 -12.05
N GLU A 183 9.55 25.20 -13.13
CA GLU A 183 11.01 25.02 -13.18
C GLU A 183 11.73 25.96 -12.20
N SER A 184 11.27 27.21 -12.07
CA SER A 184 11.78 28.16 -11.09
C SER A 184 11.55 27.70 -9.65
N ALA A 185 10.37 27.16 -9.35
CA ALA A 185 10.03 26.60 -8.04
C ALA A 185 10.91 25.37 -7.72
N LEU A 186 11.10 24.46 -8.69
CA LEU A 186 11.98 23.30 -8.55
C LEU A 186 13.43 23.73 -8.30
N ASN A 187 13.95 24.69 -9.07
CA ASN A 187 15.29 25.23 -8.87
C ASN A 187 15.45 25.87 -7.49
N SER A 188 14.40 26.55 -7.01
CA SER A 188 14.37 27.14 -5.66
C SER A 188 14.42 26.06 -4.57
N LEU A 189 13.75 24.93 -4.75
CA LEU A 189 13.83 23.77 -3.84
C LEU A 189 15.24 23.17 -3.85
N MET A 190 15.78 22.88 -5.03
CA MET A 190 17.11 22.28 -5.17
C MET A 190 18.23 23.17 -4.61
N THR A 191 18.07 24.50 -4.71
CA THR A 191 19.08 25.45 -4.24
C THR A 191 18.98 25.68 -2.73
N ASN A 192 17.78 25.87 -2.20
CA ASN A 192 17.59 26.28 -0.80
C ASN A 192 17.35 25.10 0.16
N TYR A 193 16.82 23.98 -0.35
CA TYR A 193 16.44 22.81 0.44
C TYR A 193 16.82 21.48 -0.25
N PRO A 194 18.08 21.30 -0.69
CA PRO A 194 18.49 20.13 -1.50
C PRO A 194 18.23 18.80 -0.79
N GLU A 195 18.46 18.74 0.52
CA GLU A 195 18.33 17.52 1.32
C GLU A 195 16.90 17.23 1.80
N SER A 196 15.95 18.13 1.50
CA SER A 196 14.58 17.93 1.96
C SER A 196 13.88 16.81 1.22
N TRP A 197 12.99 16.14 1.93
CA TRP A 197 12.17 15.10 1.33
C TRP A 197 11.26 15.68 0.23
N ALA A 198 10.70 16.86 0.44
CA ALA A 198 9.86 17.52 -0.57
C ALA A 198 10.60 17.84 -1.88
N THR A 199 11.89 18.23 -1.82
CA THR A 199 12.71 18.40 -3.03
C THR A 199 12.84 17.08 -3.79
N SER A 200 13.13 15.99 -3.07
CA SER A 200 13.23 14.65 -3.66
C SER A 200 11.92 14.24 -4.33
N VAL A 201 10.78 14.48 -3.67
CA VAL A 201 9.44 14.20 -4.23
C VAL A 201 9.17 15.05 -5.47
N ALA A 202 9.51 16.34 -5.46
CA ALA A 202 9.29 17.22 -6.62
C ALA A 202 10.10 16.75 -7.84
N ILE A 203 11.37 16.38 -7.67
CA ILE A 203 12.20 15.82 -8.75
C ILE A 203 11.60 14.49 -9.24
N ALA A 204 11.20 13.62 -8.32
CA ALA A 204 10.60 12.33 -8.64
C ALA A 204 9.29 12.47 -9.44
N GLU A 205 8.41 13.40 -9.07
CA GLU A 205 7.18 13.67 -9.82
C GLU A 205 7.46 14.21 -11.23
N GLN A 206 8.49 15.05 -11.41
CA GLN A 206 8.93 15.51 -12.75
C GLN A 206 9.47 14.34 -13.60
N ALA A 207 10.28 13.47 -13.01
CA ALA A 207 10.79 12.29 -13.69
C ALA A 207 9.66 11.36 -14.15
N LEU A 208 8.67 11.12 -13.28
CA LEU A 208 7.52 10.27 -13.58
C LEU A 208 6.62 10.89 -14.66
N ASP A 209 6.38 12.20 -14.62
CA ASP A 209 5.63 12.88 -15.68
C ASP A 209 6.36 12.80 -17.03
N ALA A 210 7.69 13.00 -17.05
CA ALA A 210 8.49 12.81 -18.25
C ALA A 210 8.39 11.37 -18.79
N ALA A 211 8.45 10.37 -17.90
CA ALA A 211 8.27 8.96 -18.26
C ALA A 211 6.87 8.67 -18.84
N MET A 212 5.81 9.21 -18.21
CA MET A 212 4.43 9.09 -18.71
C MET A 212 4.26 9.72 -20.10
N ASN A 213 4.96 10.83 -20.36
CA ASN A 213 4.97 11.52 -21.64
C ASN A 213 5.97 10.90 -22.65
N ARG A 214 6.57 9.76 -22.34
CA ARG A 214 7.57 9.04 -23.16
C ARG A 214 8.79 9.90 -23.53
N ASN A 215 9.10 10.89 -22.70
CA ASN A 215 10.30 11.70 -22.83
C ASN A 215 11.42 11.04 -22.00
N THR A 216 12.00 9.97 -22.55
CA THR A 216 13.05 9.18 -21.88
C THR A 216 14.24 10.02 -21.47
N GLN A 217 14.68 10.96 -22.31
CA GLN A 217 15.82 11.83 -22.02
C GLN A 217 15.60 12.68 -20.77
N SER A 218 14.44 13.33 -20.65
CA SER A 218 14.13 14.12 -19.45
C SER A 218 13.89 13.22 -18.23
N ALA A 219 13.29 12.05 -18.40
CA ALA A 219 13.10 11.10 -17.30
C ALA A 219 14.44 10.62 -16.73
N GLU A 220 15.40 10.29 -17.60
CA GLU A 220 16.77 9.92 -17.25
C GLU A 220 17.48 11.06 -16.51
N GLN A 221 17.44 12.29 -17.05
CA GLN A 221 18.05 13.45 -16.42
C GLN A 221 17.51 13.73 -15.00
N TYR A 222 16.18 13.68 -14.82
CA TYR A 222 15.59 13.88 -13.49
C TYR A 222 15.88 12.72 -12.54
N TYR A 223 15.94 11.49 -13.04
CA TYR A 223 16.31 10.33 -12.24
C TYR A 223 17.77 10.42 -11.75
N GLU A 224 18.71 10.81 -12.61
CA GLU A 224 20.10 11.05 -12.22
C GLU A 224 20.21 12.18 -11.17
N SER A 225 19.45 13.25 -11.34
CA SER A 225 19.34 14.33 -10.36
C SER A 225 18.79 13.82 -9.02
N LEU A 226 17.77 12.97 -9.06
CA LEU A 226 17.18 12.36 -7.86
C LEU A 226 18.20 11.48 -7.12
N VAL A 227 18.90 10.60 -7.83
CA VAL A 227 19.89 9.68 -7.22
C VAL A 227 21.11 10.42 -6.67
N SER A 228 21.51 11.52 -7.31
CA SER A 228 22.66 12.33 -6.86
C SER A 228 22.34 13.29 -5.72
N THR A 229 21.12 13.85 -5.69
CA THR A 229 20.72 14.89 -4.73
C THR A 229 19.99 14.31 -3.53
N SER A 230 19.21 13.23 -3.71
CA SER A 230 18.39 12.70 -2.64
C SER A 230 19.18 11.80 -1.70
N PRO A 231 19.20 12.08 -0.39
CA PRO A 231 19.72 11.15 0.61
C PRO A 231 18.74 10.00 0.90
N HIS A 232 17.58 9.96 0.23
CA HIS A 232 16.50 9.04 0.55
C HIS A 232 16.47 7.84 -0.41
N SER A 233 16.48 6.64 0.17
CA SER A 233 16.34 5.38 -0.57
C SER A 233 14.92 5.07 -1.02
N GLU A 234 13.94 5.87 -0.60
CA GLU A 234 12.52 5.68 -0.86
C GLU A 234 11.85 7.06 -0.96
N VAL A 235 11.24 7.32 -2.12
CA VAL A 235 10.61 8.60 -2.43
C VAL A 235 9.19 8.30 -2.89
N VAL A 236 8.25 8.56 -2.00
CA VAL A 236 6.84 8.29 -2.24
C VAL A 236 6.19 9.57 -2.74
N THR A 237 5.61 9.51 -3.93
CA THR A 237 4.81 10.61 -4.47
C THR A 237 3.51 10.80 -3.68
N GLU A 238 2.87 11.96 -3.81
CA GLU A 238 1.54 12.21 -3.23
C GLU A 238 0.46 11.22 -3.71
N GLN A 239 0.70 10.56 -4.85
CA GLN A 239 -0.20 9.52 -5.37
C GLN A 239 -0.03 8.16 -4.66
N GLY A 240 0.95 8.04 -3.76
CA GLY A 240 1.27 6.80 -3.05
C GLY A 240 2.10 5.82 -3.89
N ILE A 241 2.83 6.34 -4.89
CA ILE A 241 3.71 5.55 -5.76
C ILE A 241 5.16 5.73 -5.28
N ASP A 242 5.87 4.64 -5.10
CA ASP A 242 7.32 4.65 -4.86
C ASP A 242 8.05 4.94 -6.18
N ALA A 243 8.59 6.16 -6.30
CA ALA A 243 9.06 6.69 -7.55
C ALA A 243 10.34 6.02 -8.04
N ILE A 244 11.28 5.71 -7.15
CA ILE A 244 12.60 5.17 -7.52
C ILE A 244 12.48 3.85 -8.29
N PRO A 245 11.88 2.78 -7.73
CA PRO A 245 11.76 1.52 -8.45
C PRO A 245 10.88 1.66 -9.70
N THR A 246 9.85 2.52 -9.66
CA THR A 246 8.98 2.77 -10.83
C THR A 246 9.77 3.39 -11.99
N LEU A 247 10.59 4.40 -11.72
CA LEU A 247 11.46 5.05 -12.72
C LEU A 247 12.55 4.11 -13.23
N GLN A 248 13.17 3.35 -12.33
CA GLN A 248 14.15 2.33 -12.70
C GLN A 248 13.55 1.30 -13.66
N THR A 249 12.35 0.79 -13.40
CA THR A 249 11.69 -0.14 -14.31
C THR A 249 11.39 0.49 -15.67
N TYR A 250 10.89 1.73 -15.70
CA TYR A 250 10.68 2.46 -16.95
C TYR A 250 11.98 2.60 -17.75
N LEU A 251 13.06 3.07 -17.12
CA LEU A 251 14.35 3.28 -17.78
C LEU A 251 14.98 1.97 -18.24
N ALA A 252 14.91 0.90 -17.44
CA ALA A 252 15.39 -0.41 -17.84
C ALA A 252 14.68 -0.91 -19.12
N ARG A 253 13.35 -0.77 -19.19
CA ARG A 253 12.58 -1.11 -20.39
C ARG A 253 13.04 -0.30 -21.61
N GLN A 254 13.24 1.01 -21.45
CA GLN A 254 13.70 1.87 -22.54
C GLN A 254 15.12 1.54 -23.01
N TYR A 255 16.05 1.34 -22.08
CA TYR A 255 17.43 0.98 -22.41
C TYR A 255 17.52 -0.36 -23.14
N ILE A 256 16.68 -1.33 -22.79
CA ILE A 256 16.59 -2.60 -23.54
C ILE A 256 16.15 -2.34 -24.98
N GLN A 257 15.08 -1.55 -25.18
CA GLN A 257 14.57 -1.20 -26.51
C GLN A 257 15.59 -0.43 -27.36
N GLU A 258 16.39 0.42 -26.72
CA GLU A 258 17.44 1.21 -27.37
C GLU A 258 18.76 0.43 -27.58
N GLY A 259 18.86 -0.81 -27.08
CA GLY A 259 20.09 -1.61 -27.14
C GLY A 259 21.19 -1.18 -26.16
N ARG A 260 20.87 -0.29 -25.21
CA ARG A 260 21.74 0.19 -24.11
C ARG A 260 21.83 -0.86 -22.99
N THR A 261 22.36 -2.04 -23.34
CA THR A 261 22.33 -3.24 -22.47
C THR A 261 23.14 -3.10 -21.18
N ALA A 262 24.21 -2.30 -21.19
CA ALA A 262 25.04 -2.07 -20.00
C ALA A 262 24.28 -1.26 -18.94
N GLU A 263 23.64 -0.17 -19.36
CA GLU A 263 22.81 0.68 -18.49
C GLU A 263 21.56 -0.07 -18.00
N ALA A 264 20.91 -0.84 -18.89
CA ALA A 264 19.81 -1.70 -18.50
C ALA A 264 20.22 -2.70 -17.41
N SER A 265 21.38 -3.36 -17.57
CA SER A 265 21.88 -4.32 -16.58
C SER A 265 22.18 -3.66 -15.24
N ALA A 266 22.81 -2.48 -15.25
CA ALA A 266 23.10 -1.73 -14.02
C ALA A 266 21.82 -1.35 -13.25
N ILE A 267 20.77 -0.91 -13.96
CA ILE A 267 19.47 -0.62 -13.33
C ILE A 267 18.81 -1.90 -12.77
N LEU A 268 18.86 -3.01 -13.51
CA LEU A 268 18.28 -4.28 -13.04
C LEU A 268 18.99 -4.82 -11.80
N ASP A 269 20.30 -4.64 -11.71
CA ASP A 269 21.06 -4.99 -10.52
C ASP A 269 20.66 -4.12 -9.33
N ALA A 270 20.49 -2.80 -9.53
CA ALA A 270 19.97 -1.91 -8.50
C ALA A 270 18.55 -2.31 -8.04
N LEU A 271 17.64 -2.59 -8.98
CA LEU A 271 16.27 -3.07 -8.68
C LEU A 271 16.28 -4.40 -7.91
N SER A 272 17.21 -5.30 -8.22
CA SER A 272 17.28 -6.61 -7.55
C SER A 272 17.57 -6.50 -6.05
N THR A 273 18.20 -5.41 -5.60
CA THR A 273 18.40 -5.12 -4.17
C THR A 273 17.10 -4.73 -3.44
N GLN A 274 16.04 -4.44 -4.19
CA GLN A 274 14.73 -4.01 -3.72
C GLN A 274 13.61 -4.99 -4.11
N SER A 275 13.94 -6.30 -4.16
CA SER A 275 13.08 -7.39 -4.66
C SER A 275 11.65 -7.42 -4.11
N ASP A 276 11.48 -6.96 -2.87
CA ASP A 276 10.22 -7.04 -2.11
C ASP A 276 9.34 -5.80 -2.32
N ARG A 277 9.84 -4.78 -3.04
CA ARG A 277 9.03 -3.61 -3.37
C ARG A 277 8.00 -3.96 -4.44
N LEU A 278 6.90 -3.23 -4.43
CA LEU A 278 5.79 -3.39 -5.35
C LEU A 278 5.77 -2.19 -6.30
N ILE A 279 5.70 -2.47 -7.60
CA ILE A 279 5.57 -1.46 -8.65
C ILE A 279 4.15 -1.52 -9.19
N ILE A 280 3.62 -0.34 -9.50
CA ILE A 280 2.30 -0.18 -10.08
C ILE A 280 2.48 0.18 -11.54
N GLU A 281 2.11 -0.73 -12.44
CA GLU A 281 2.13 -0.49 -13.88
C GLU A 281 0.73 -0.74 -14.47
N PRO A 282 0.30 0.06 -15.45
CA PRO A 282 -0.88 -0.28 -16.23
C PRO A 282 -0.62 -1.57 -17.01
N ASN A 283 -1.53 -2.53 -16.91
CA ASN A 283 -1.50 -3.74 -17.72
C ASN A 283 -1.83 -3.45 -19.20
N ALA A 284 -1.86 -4.49 -20.05
CA ALA A 284 -2.20 -4.36 -21.47
C ALA A 284 -3.58 -3.73 -21.74
N MET A 285 -4.48 -3.75 -20.75
CA MET A 285 -5.82 -3.13 -20.82
C MET A 285 -5.86 -1.73 -20.20
N GLY A 286 -4.72 -1.20 -19.71
CA GLY A 286 -4.61 0.09 -19.06
C GLY A 286 -5.04 0.11 -17.59
N GLU A 287 -5.35 -1.05 -17.00
CA GLU A 287 -5.73 -1.16 -15.59
C GLU A 287 -4.48 -1.24 -14.71
N PRO A 288 -4.44 -0.54 -13.57
CA PRO A 288 -3.28 -0.59 -12.68
C PRO A 288 -3.13 -2.01 -12.12
N THR A 289 -2.01 -2.64 -12.44
CA THR A 289 -1.58 -3.91 -11.86
C THR A 289 -0.39 -3.69 -10.95
N THR A 290 -0.35 -4.47 -9.88
CA THR A 290 0.76 -4.44 -8.92
C THR A 290 1.62 -5.67 -9.13
N GLN A 291 2.91 -5.47 -9.38
CA GLN A 291 3.87 -6.56 -9.57
C GLN A 291 5.06 -6.37 -8.63
N PRO A 292 5.61 -7.46 -8.07
CA PRO A 292 6.84 -7.37 -7.29
C PRO A 292 8.03 -7.08 -8.20
N VAL A 293 9.00 -6.31 -7.70
CA VAL A 293 10.22 -5.98 -8.45
C VAL A 293 10.95 -7.24 -8.91
N SER A 294 10.97 -8.28 -8.10
CA SER A 294 11.59 -9.56 -8.46
C SER A 294 11.04 -10.18 -9.74
N GLU A 295 9.73 -10.13 -9.95
CA GLU A 295 9.08 -10.66 -11.17
C GLU A 295 9.44 -9.80 -12.38
N ILE A 296 9.39 -8.47 -12.24
CA ILE A 296 9.76 -7.52 -13.28
C ILE A 296 11.24 -7.69 -13.69
N VAL A 297 12.15 -7.81 -12.72
CA VAL A 297 13.58 -7.99 -12.99
C VAL A 297 13.83 -9.29 -13.75
N ASN A 298 13.14 -10.38 -13.39
CA ASN A 298 13.27 -11.65 -14.10
C ASN A 298 12.78 -11.56 -15.55
N ASP A 299 11.61 -10.96 -15.80
CA ASP A 299 11.08 -10.72 -17.15
C ASP A 299 12.05 -9.87 -17.99
N LEU A 300 12.56 -8.77 -17.43
CA LEU A 300 13.48 -7.88 -18.14
C LEU A 300 14.85 -8.52 -18.42
N ARG A 301 15.35 -9.36 -17.52
CA ARG A 301 16.58 -10.13 -17.76
C ARG A 301 16.40 -11.17 -18.86
N GLU A 302 15.24 -11.81 -18.94
CA GLU A 302 14.93 -12.74 -20.03
C GLU A 302 14.91 -12.01 -21.39
N ARG A 303 14.30 -10.82 -21.46
CA ARG A 303 14.31 -9.98 -22.67
C ARG A 303 15.71 -9.55 -23.08
N LEU A 304 16.55 -9.13 -22.13
CA LEU A 304 17.96 -8.83 -22.39
C LEU A 304 18.72 -10.03 -22.99
N SER A 305 18.43 -11.23 -22.50
CA SER A 305 19.09 -12.45 -22.99
C SER A 305 18.61 -12.91 -24.37
N THR A 306 17.38 -12.57 -24.74
CA THR A 306 16.74 -12.98 -25.99
C THR A 306 16.84 -11.94 -27.11
N GLY A 307 17.24 -10.71 -26.79
CA GLY A 307 17.49 -9.63 -27.76
C GLY A 307 16.21 -9.14 -28.47
N GLN A 308 15.05 -9.31 -27.84
CA GLN A 308 13.73 -8.88 -28.34
C GLN A 308 13.19 -7.66 -27.61
#